data_AF-A0A067G5D3-F1
#
_entry.id   AF-A0A067G5D3-F1
#
_cell.length_a   1.000
_cell.length_b   1.000
_cell.length_c   1.000
_cell.angle_alpha   90.00
_cell.angle_beta   90.00
_cell.angle_gamma   90.00
#
_symmetry.space_group_name_H-M   'P 1'
#
loop_
_entity.id
_entity.type
_entity.pdbx_description
1 polymer ?
#
loop_
_entity_poly.entity_id
_entity_poly.type
_entity_poly.pdbx_seq_one_letter_code
_entity_poly.pdbx_strand_id
1 'polypeptide(L)'
;MALSYKFLLLCFLLIFVSPAIAQTSFRPKALVLPVLKNAAVFQYVTQIKQRTPLVPVKLVVHLGGNLLWVDCEKGYVSSTNKTARCGSAQCHLIGLVACGGGKCGDFPNNPISNTGTIGDIRIDVVSVQSTNGRNPGRGVTVPNFIFLCGSEFVLRGLAPGVTGIAALGRTKTALPLQLAAAFSLNRK
;
A
#
# COMPACT_ATOMS: atom_id res chain seq x y z
N MET A 1 25.35 52.82 29.41
CA MET A 1 25.81 51.45 29.72
C MET A 1 24.71 50.39 29.54
N ALA A 2 23.47 50.61 29.98
CA ALA A 2 22.37 49.63 29.84
C ALA A 2 21.96 49.28 28.39
N LEU A 3 22.11 50.22 27.45
CA LEU A 3 21.75 50.00 26.04
C LEU A 3 22.70 49.01 25.34
N SER A 4 24.00 49.05 25.69
CA SER A 4 25.03 48.16 25.15
C SER A 4 24.84 46.72 25.64
N TYR A 5 24.46 46.54 26.91
CA TYR A 5 24.15 45.23 27.48
C TYR A 5 22.93 44.57 26.82
N LYS A 6 21.88 45.35 26.53
CA LYS A 6 20.69 44.87 25.80
C LYS A 6 21.03 44.46 24.36
N PHE A 7 21.92 45.20 23.70
CA PHE A 7 22.38 44.87 22.35
C PHE A 7 23.22 43.58 22.32
N LEU A 8 24.14 43.41 23.28
CA LEU A 8 24.93 42.19 23.46
C LEU A 8 24.05 40.96 23.76
N LEU A 9 23.01 41.11 24.60
CA LEU A 9 22.05 40.05 24.89
C LEU A 9 21.24 39.64 23.65
N LEU A 10 20.84 40.62 22.83
CA LEU A 10 20.14 40.39 21.57
C LEU A 10 21.01 39.62 20.56
N CYS A 11 22.30 39.98 20.46
CA CYS A 11 23.26 39.25 19.64
C CYS A 11 23.49 37.82 20.13
N PHE A 12 23.52 37.59 21.45
CA PHE A 12 23.66 36.24 22.03
C PHE A 12 22.44 35.35 21.74
N LEU A 13 21.23 35.92 21.72
CA LEU A 13 20.00 35.19 21.37
C LEU A 13 19.94 34.77 19.89
N LEU A 14 20.55 35.55 18.99
CA LEU A 14 20.59 35.23 17.55
C LEU A 14 21.55 34.08 17.22
N ILE A 15 22.56 33.82 18.06
CA ILE A 15 23.52 32.72 17.87
C ILE A 15 22.90 31.35 18.18
N PHE A 16 21.85 31.29 19.01
CA PHE A 16 21.13 30.05 19.31
C PHE A 16 20.06 29.66 18.29
N VAL A 17 19.81 30.50 17.29
CA VAL A 17 18.89 30.15 16.20
C VAL A 17 19.65 29.33 15.17
N SER A 18 19.89 28.05 15.50
CA SER A 18 20.31 27.06 14.50
C SER A 18 19.27 27.06 13.38
N PRO A 19 19.64 27.21 12.10
CA PRO A 19 18.70 27.06 11.01
C PRO A 19 18.22 25.61 11.02
N ALA A 20 17.01 25.38 11.52
CA ALA A 20 16.33 24.10 11.36
C ALA A 20 16.16 23.89 9.86
N ILE A 21 16.92 22.96 9.29
CA ILE A 21 16.74 22.53 7.90
C ILE A 21 15.36 21.88 7.85
N ALA A 22 14.37 22.63 7.40
CA ALA A 22 13.04 22.11 7.18
C ALA A 22 13.13 20.99 6.14
N GLN A 23 13.00 19.74 6.58
CA GLN A 23 12.88 18.61 5.67
C GLN A 23 11.60 18.80 4.86
N THR A 24 11.75 19.18 3.59
CA THR A 24 10.60 19.32 2.69
C THR A 24 9.95 17.94 2.55
N SER A 25 8.74 17.80 3.07
CA SER A 25 7.94 16.60 2.89
C SER A 25 7.66 16.42 1.39
N PHE A 26 8.08 15.29 0.84
CA PHE A 26 7.78 14.96 -0.54
C PHE A 26 6.44 14.25 -0.61
N ARG A 27 5.53 14.85 -1.37
CA ARG A 27 4.25 14.23 -1.71
C ARG A 27 4.17 14.04 -3.22
N PRO A 28 4.03 12.80 -3.72
CA PRO A 28 3.88 12.58 -5.15
C PRO A 28 2.57 13.20 -5.64
N LYS A 29 2.57 13.74 -6.86
CA LYS A 29 1.34 14.25 -7.52
C LYS A 29 0.65 13.19 -8.38
N ALA A 30 1.36 12.12 -8.72
CA ALA A 30 0.87 10.97 -9.46
C ALA A 30 1.75 9.75 -9.15
N LEU A 31 1.20 8.57 -9.41
CA LEU A 31 1.86 7.27 -9.23
C LEU A 31 1.81 6.50 -10.55
N VAL A 32 2.76 5.59 -10.73
CA VAL A 32 2.80 4.71 -11.91
C VAL A 32 3.05 3.27 -11.49
N LEU A 33 2.30 2.37 -12.13
CA LEU A 33 2.49 0.94 -12.03
C LEU A 33 2.77 0.40 -13.44
N PRO A 34 3.94 -0.18 -13.71
CA PRO A 34 4.19 -0.85 -14.97
C PRO A 34 3.32 -2.10 -15.07
N VAL A 35 2.79 -2.36 -16.26
CA VAL A 35 1.93 -3.50 -16.54
C VAL A 35 2.48 -4.23 -17.76
N LEU A 36 2.69 -5.52 -17.63
CA LEU A 36 3.19 -6.40 -18.69
C LEU A 36 2.13 -7.45 -19.00
N LYS A 37 1.90 -7.71 -20.29
CA LYS A 37 1.02 -8.80 -20.71
C LYS A 37 1.80 -10.12 -20.63
N ASN A 38 1.25 -11.10 -19.91
CA ASN A 38 1.69 -12.48 -20.00
C ASN A 38 0.99 -13.13 -21.21
N ALA A 39 1.76 -13.51 -22.22
CA ALA A 39 1.22 -14.04 -23.48
C ALA A 39 0.63 -15.46 -23.34
N ALA A 40 1.11 -16.27 -22.39
CA ALA A 40 0.68 -17.66 -22.24
C ALA A 40 -0.72 -17.79 -21.64
N VAL A 41 -1.07 -16.91 -20.70
CA VAL A 41 -2.39 -16.91 -20.02
C VAL A 41 -3.23 -15.67 -20.31
N PHE A 42 -2.76 -14.80 -21.22
CA PHE A 42 -3.42 -13.55 -21.64
C PHE A 42 -3.79 -12.59 -20.49
N GLN A 43 -3.05 -12.65 -19.38
CA GLN A 43 -3.27 -11.79 -18.22
C GLN A 43 -2.33 -10.61 -18.21
N TYR A 44 -2.75 -9.52 -17.58
CA TYR A 44 -1.90 -8.36 -17.33
C TYR A 44 -1.33 -8.46 -15.92
N VAL A 45 -0.01 -8.35 -15.79
CA VAL A 45 0.72 -8.48 -14.53
C VAL A 45 1.40 -7.16 -14.22
N THR A 46 1.25 -6.71 -12.98
CA THR A 46 2.01 -5.59 -12.43
C THR A 46 2.91 -6.06 -11.31
N GLN A 47 3.79 -5.18 -10.84
CA GLN A 47 4.67 -5.42 -9.72
C GLN A 47 4.67 -4.23 -8.79
N ILE A 48 4.41 -4.49 -7.51
CA ILE A 48 4.59 -3.55 -6.41
C ILE A 48 5.73 -4.02 -5.52
N LYS A 49 6.16 -3.19 -4.56
CA LYS A 49 6.95 -3.66 -3.42
C LYS A 49 6.06 -3.75 -2.19
N GLN A 50 6.25 -4.77 -1.36
CA GLN A 50 5.51 -4.94 -0.12
C GLN A 50 6.45 -5.46 0.98
N ARG A 51 5.98 -5.45 2.23
CA ARG A 51 6.63 -6.06 3.41
C ARG A 51 7.80 -5.25 3.96
N THR A 52 8.33 -5.70 5.09
CA THR A 52 9.60 -5.23 5.67
C THR A 52 10.49 -6.43 6.00
N PRO A 53 11.64 -6.62 5.31
CA PRO A 53 12.19 -5.77 4.25
C PRO A 53 11.34 -5.78 2.97
N LEU A 54 11.46 -4.72 2.17
CA LEU A 54 10.68 -4.57 0.93
C LEU A 54 11.09 -5.63 -0.10
N VAL A 55 10.12 -6.42 -0.54
CA VAL A 55 10.28 -7.42 -1.60
C VAL A 55 9.36 -7.13 -2.78
N PRO A 56 9.74 -7.45 -4.02
CA PRO A 56 8.86 -7.34 -5.17
C PRO A 56 7.72 -8.38 -5.09
N VAL A 57 6.50 -7.95 -5.40
CA VAL A 57 5.30 -8.79 -5.42
C VAL A 57 4.63 -8.63 -6.77
N LYS A 58 4.56 -9.72 -7.55
CA LYS A 58 3.89 -9.74 -8.85
C LYS A 58 2.41 -10.06 -8.66
N LEU A 59 1.54 -9.29 -9.32
CA LEU A 59 0.09 -9.34 -9.15
C LEU A 59 -0.60 -9.29 -10.51
N VAL A 60 -1.63 -10.11 -10.70
CA VAL A 60 -2.53 -9.95 -11.87
C VAL A 60 -3.39 -8.70 -11.66
N VAL A 61 -3.52 -7.88 -12.69
CA VAL A 61 -4.38 -6.70 -12.68
C VAL A 61 -5.83 -7.12 -12.85
N HIS A 62 -6.68 -6.75 -11.89
CA HIS A 62 -8.12 -6.98 -11.97
C HIS A 62 -8.89 -5.66 -11.81
N LEU A 63 -9.44 -5.17 -12.92
CA LEU A 63 -10.16 -3.89 -12.97
C LEU A 63 -11.46 -3.86 -12.15
N GLY A 64 -12.11 -5.01 -11.97
CA GLY A 64 -13.33 -5.15 -11.19
C GLY A 64 -13.12 -5.58 -9.73
N GLY A 65 -11.87 -5.79 -9.31
CA GLY A 65 -11.56 -6.28 -7.97
C GLY A 65 -11.78 -5.22 -6.90
N ASN A 66 -12.25 -5.64 -5.72
CA ASN A 66 -12.55 -4.73 -4.60
C ASN A 66 -11.40 -4.52 -3.62
N LEU A 67 -10.49 -5.49 -3.48
CA LEU A 67 -9.42 -5.45 -2.50
C LEU A 67 -8.21 -6.22 -3.04
N LEU A 68 -7.03 -5.61 -2.94
CA LEU A 68 -5.78 -6.29 -3.27
C LEU A 68 -5.63 -7.49 -2.34
N TRP A 69 -5.30 -8.64 -2.91
CA TRP A 69 -5.02 -9.83 -2.12
C TRP A 69 -3.73 -10.51 -2.58
N VAL A 70 -3.05 -11.13 -1.62
CA VAL A 70 -1.81 -11.88 -1.87
C VAL A 70 -1.85 -13.20 -1.11
N ASP A 71 -1.22 -14.22 -1.65
CA ASP A 71 -0.96 -15.46 -0.93
C ASP A 71 -0.04 -15.18 0.27
N CYS A 72 -0.55 -15.52 1.46
CA CYS A 72 0.17 -15.38 2.73
C CYS A 72 0.52 -16.73 3.35
N GLU A 73 0.05 -17.84 2.79
CA GLU A 73 0.20 -19.17 3.38
C GLU A 73 1.66 -19.65 3.33
N LYS A 74 2.34 -19.40 2.21
CA LYS A 74 3.74 -19.82 2.01
C LYS A 74 4.66 -18.61 1.88
N GLY A 75 5.58 -18.48 2.84
CA GLY A 75 6.71 -17.55 2.72
C GLY A 75 6.36 -16.06 2.86
N TYR A 76 5.27 -15.71 3.54
CA TYR A 76 4.99 -14.32 3.91
C TYR A 76 5.75 -13.94 5.18
N VAL A 77 6.88 -13.25 5.01
CA VAL A 77 7.72 -12.74 6.11
C VAL A 77 7.77 -11.23 6.04
N SER A 78 7.35 -10.57 7.11
CA SER A 78 7.36 -9.11 7.24
C SER A 78 7.29 -8.68 8.70
N SER A 79 8.22 -7.82 9.13
CA SER A 79 8.21 -7.29 10.51
C SER A 79 7.15 -6.22 10.76
N THR A 80 6.53 -5.69 9.71
CA THR A 80 5.49 -4.64 9.79
C THR A 80 4.07 -5.16 9.56
N ASN A 81 3.91 -6.45 9.28
CA ASN A 81 2.61 -7.08 9.05
C ASN A 81 1.77 -7.10 10.34
N LYS A 82 0.54 -6.62 10.24
CA LYS A 82 -0.45 -6.63 11.31
C LYS A 82 -1.75 -7.22 10.82
N THR A 83 -2.44 -7.94 11.68
CA THR A 83 -3.81 -8.41 11.40
C THR A 83 -4.82 -7.35 11.85
N ALA A 84 -5.79 -7.03 11.00
CA ALA A 84 -6.89 -6.17 11.39
C ALA A 84 -7.82 -6.93 12.37
N ARG A 85 -8.16 -6.27 13.48
CA ARG A 85 -9.08 -6.82 14.48
C ARG A 85 -10.53 -6.52 14.13
N CYS A 86 -11.44 -7.37 14.60
CA CYS A 86 -12.87 -7.07 14.51
C CYS A 86 -13.20 -5.74 15.20
N GLY A 87 -14.16 -4.99 14.65
CA GLY A 87 -14.55 -3.67 15.16
C GLY A 87 -13.57 -2.53 14.91
N SER A 88 -12.38 -2.80 14.35
CA SER A 88 -11.43 -1.74 13.98
C SER A 88 -11.93 -0.92 12.78
N ALA A 89 -11.47 0.33 12.66
CA ALA A 89 -11.83 1.21 11.54
C ALA A 89 -11.41 0.62 10.18
N GLN A 90 -10.27 -0.08 10.14
CA GLN A 90 -9.78 -0.78 8.94
C GLN A 90 -10.73 -1.90 8.52
N CYS A 91 -11.26 -2.63 9.49
CA CYS A 91 -12.22 -3.69 9.26
C CYS A 91 -13.56 -3.12 8.78
N HIS A 92 -14.04 -2.05 9.42
CA HIS A 92 -15.27 -1.38 9.02
C HIS A 92 -15.21 -0.78 7.61
N LEU A 93 -14.02 -0.32 7.18
CA LEU A 93 -13.81 0.24 5.84
C LEU A 93 -14.10 -0.76 4.71
N ILE A 94 -13.96 -2.06 4.96
CA ILE A 94 -14.17 -3.13 3.97
C ILE A 94 -15.66 -3.47 3.80
N GLY A 95 -16.48 -3.27 4.84
CA GLY A 95 -17.94 -3.40 4.79
C GLY A 95 -18.45 -4.84 4.93
N LEU A 96 -18.00 -5.77 4.07
CA LEU A 96 -18.36 -7.19 4.15
C LEU A 96 -17.26 -7.96 4.89
N VAL A 97 -17.54 -8.41 6.10
CA VAL A 97 -16.51 -8.98 6.98
C VAL A 97 -17.03 -10.22 7.68
N ALA A 98 -16.25 -11.29 7.59
CA ALA A 98 -16.29 -12.39 8.56
C ALA A 98 -15.43 -12.02 9.77
N CYS A 99 -15.97 -12.13 10.99
CA CYS A 99 -15.19 -12.00 12.22
C CYS A 99 -14.98 -13.39 12.84
N GLY A 100 -13.74 -13.88 12.84
CA GLY A 100 -13.38 -15.18 13.39
C GLY A 100 -12.20 -15.08 14.34
N GLY A 101 -12.34 -15.55 15.59
CA GLY A 101 -11.26 -15.50 16.58
C GLY A 101 -10.72 -14.08 16.84
N GLY A 102 -11.57 -13.04 16.71
CA GLY A 102 -11.21 -11.63 16.86
C GLY A 102 -10.48 -11.01 15.66
N LYS A 103 -10.28 -11.76 14.58
CA LYS A 103 -9.66 -11.29 13.33
C LYS A 103 -10.72 -10.92 12.30
N CYS A 104 -10.48 -9.81 11.62
CA CYS A 104 -11.28 -9.38 10.49
C CYS A 104 -10.88 -10.19 9.25
N GLY A 105 -11.85 -10.74 8.54
CA GLY A 105 -11.62 -11.51 7.32
C GLY A 105 -12.61 -11.18 6.22
N ASP A 106 -12.22 -11.51 4.99
CA ASP A 106 -13.01 -11.39 3.77
C ASP A 106 -12.64 -12.54 2.82
N PHE A 107 -13.27 -12.62 1.65
CA PHE A 107 -13.12 -13.71 0.71
C PHE A 107 -12.21 -13.31 -0.46
N PRO A 108 -10.92 -13.67 -0.48
CA PRO A 108 -10.10 -13.48 -1.66
C PRO A 108 -10.63 -14.38 -2.77
N ASN A 109 -11.11 -13.76 -3.85
CA ASN A 109 -11.65 -14.43 -5.01
C ASN A 109 -10.70 -14.28 -6.19
N ASN A 110 -10.45 -15.40 -6.88
CA ASN A 110 -9.80 -15.44 -8.16
C ASN A 110 -10.86 -15.53 -9.28
N PRO A 111 -11.05 -14.45 -10.06
CA PRO A 111 -12.05 -14.40 -11.13
C PRO A 111 -11.68 -15.26 -12.34
N ILE A 112 -10.42 -15.72 -12.45
CA ILE A 112 -9.95 -16.54 -13.58
C ILE A 112 -10.37 -17.99 -13.39
N SER A 113 -10.19 -18.54 -12.18
CA SER A 113 -10.56 -19.91 -11.83
C SER A 113 -11.93 -20.04 -11.16
N ASN A 114 -12.59 -18.91 -10.85
CA ASN A 114 -13.82 -18.84 -10.06
C ASN A 114 -13.69 -19.56 -8.71
N THR A 115 -12.56 -19.35 -8.03
CA THR A 115 -12.28 -19.95 -6.72
C THR A 115 -12.16 -18.87 -5.65
N GLY A 116 -12.70 -19.15 -4.47
CA GLY A 116 -12.54 -18.31 -3.29
C GLY A 116 -12.02 -19.10 -2.09
N THR A 117 -11.45 -18.40 -1.13
CA THR A 117 -11.17 -18.94 0.21
C THR A 117 -11.59 -17.92 1.27
N ILE A 118 -11.31 -18.19 2.54
CA ILE A 118 -11.45 -17.22 3.64
C ILE A 118 -10.05 -16.71 3.99
N GLY A 119 -9.93 -15.40 4.09
CA GLY A 119 -8.66 -14.74 4.34
C GLY A 119 -8.74 -13.71 5.46
N ASP A 120 -7.64 -13.55 6.19
CA ASP A 120 -7.49 -12.46 7.16
C ASP A 120 -7.20 -11.14 6.43
N ILE A 121 -7.80 -10.06 6.90
CA ILE A 121 -7.41 -8.71 6.54
C ILE A 121 -6.10 -8.35 7.24
N ARG A 122 -5.13 -7.93 6.44
CA ARG A 122 -3.80 -7.53 6.89
C ARG A 122 -3.51 -6.09 6.55
N ILE A 123 -2.55 -5.56 7.29
CA ILE A 123 -2.04 -4.21 7.18
C ILE A 123 -0.52 -4.34 7.09
N ASP A 124 0.08 -3.86 6.02
CA ASP A 124 1.53 -3.90 5.85
C ASP A 124 2.00 -2.76 4.95
N VAL A 125 3.31 -2.65 4.80
CA VAL A 125 3.97 -1.67 3.96
C VAL A 125 3.77 -2.04 2.50
N VAL A 126 3.30 -1.08 1.69
CA VAL A 126 3.32 -1.15 0.21
C VAL A 126 4.10 0.04 -0.33
N SER A 127 4.93 -0.20 -1.34
CA SER A 127 5.65 0.84 -2.05
C SER A 127 5.47 0.75 -3.56
N VAL A 128 5.26 1.90 -4.18
CA VAL A 128 5.04 2.09 -5.62
C VAL A 128 5.85 3.28 -6.11
N GLN A 129 5.99 3.43 -7.42
CA GLN A 129 6.75 4.52 -8.00
C GLN A 129 5.91 5.78 -8.12
N SER A 130 6.46 6.92 -7.68
CA SER A 130 5.93 8.23 -8.07
C SER A 130 6.17 8.49 -9.56
N THR A 131 5.49 9.48 -10.14
CA THR A 131 5.76 9.93 -11.51
C THR A 131 5.41 11.40 -11.66
N ASN A 132 6.08 12.06 -12.62
CA ASN A 132 5.71 13.40 -13.10
C ASN A 132 4.80 13.35 -14.35
N GLY A 133 4.34 12.15 -14.74
CA GLY A 133 3.54 11.91 -15.94
C GLY A 133 4.36 11.60 -17.20
N ARG A 134 5.69 11.72 -17.15
CA ARG A 134 6.60 11.34 -18.25
C ARG A 134 7.48 10.15 -17.88
N ASN A 135 8.09 10.19 -16.69
CA ASN A 135 9.04 9.19 -16.24
C ASN A 135 8.72 8.70 -14.82
N PRO A 136 8.99 7.42 -14.50
CA PRO A 136 8.98 6.94 -13.13
C PRO A 136 9.97 7.73 -12.27
N GLY A 137 9.53 8.16 -11.10
CA GLY A 137 10.32 8.84 -10.09
C GLY A 137 10.76 7.91 -8.96
N ARG A 138 11.00 8.47 -7.78
CA ARG A 138 11.38 7.70 -6.59
C ARG A 138 10.22 6.86 -6.04
N GLY A 139 10.56 5.79 -5.34
CA GLY A 139 9.61 4.99 -4.58
C GLY A 139 8.96 5.80 -3.46
N VAL A 140 7.66 5.62 -3.29
CA VAL A 140 6.88 6.17 -2.19
C VAL A 140 6.16 5.04 -1.48
N THR A 141 5.91 5.22 -0.19
CA THR A 141 5.50 4.12 0.69
C THR A 141 4.23 4.46 1.45
N VAL A 142 3.32 3.50 1.52
CA VAL A 142 2.14 3.50 2.39
C VAL A 142 2.39 2.49 3.50
N PRO A 143 2.64 2.93 4.75
CA PRO A 143 3.05 2.02 5.82
C PRO A 143 1.92 1.13 6.35
N ASN A 144 0.67 1.57 6.22
CA ASN A 144 -0.51 0.87 6.73
C ASN A 144 -1.48 0.56 5.57
N PHE A 145 -0.99 -0.08 4.51
CA PHE A 145 -1.82 -0.47 3.38
C PHE A 145 -2.68 -1.69 3.73
N ILE A 146 -3.99 -1.62 3.50
CA ILE A 146 -4.94 -2.69 3.83
C ILE A 146 -5.01 -3.66 2.65
N PHE A 147 -4.86 -4.95 2.90
CA PHE A 147 -4.98 -6.00 1.89
C PHE A 147 -5.53 -7.28 2.51
N LEU A 148 -5.87 -8.24 1.67
CA LEU A 148 -6.43 -9.52 2.08
C LEU A 148 -5.41 -10.65 1.87
N CYS A 149 -5.26 -11.53 2.85
CA CYS A 149 -4.46 -12.73 2.71
C CYS A 149 -5.27 -13.84 2.05
N GLY A 150 -4.79 -14.38 0.95
CA GLY A 150 -5.27 -15.63 0.36
C GLY A 150 -4.39 -16.82 0.75
N SER A 151 -4.79 -17.97 0.20
CA SER A 151 -4.04 -19.22 0.22
C SER A 151 -3.50 -19.55 -1.17
N GLU A 152 -2.62 -20.54 -1.27
CA GLU A 152 -2.11 -21.00 -2.57
C GLU A 152 -3.24 -21.51 -3.48
N PHE A 153 -4.31 -22.06 -2.89
CA PHE A 153 -5.48 -22.57 -3.63
C PHE A 153 -6.09 -21.55 -4.59
N VAL A 154 -6.16 -20.27 -4.18
CA VAL A 154 -6.75 -19.20 -4.99
C VAL A 154 -5.78 -18.65 -6.04
N LEU A 155 -4.53 -19.13 -6.13
CA LEU A 155 -3.60 -18.74 -7.21
C LEU A 155 -3.82 -19.50 -8.52
N ARG A 156 -4.69 -20.53 -8.53
CA ARG A 156 -4.92 -21.38 -9.69
C ARG A 156 -5.25 -20.57 -10.94
N GLY A 157 -4.55 -20.85 -12.04
CA GLY A 157 -4.78 -20.20 -13.33
C GLY A 157 -4.20 -18.78 -13.44
N LEU A 158 -3.61 -18.20 -12.38
CA LEU A 158 -2.87 -16.94 -12.51
C LEU A 158 -1.52 -17.15 -13.21
N ALA A 159 -1.00 -16.08 -13.80
CA ALA A 159 0.27 -16.08 -14.51
C ALA A 159 1.42 -16.63 -13.64
N PRO A 160 2.38 -17.37 -14.20
CA PRO A 160 3.49 -17.94 -13.45
C PRO A 160 4.26 -16.90 -12.62
N GLY A 161 4.52 -17.22 -11.35
CA GLY A 161 5.25 -16.37 -10.41
C GLY A 161 4.45 -15.18 -9.86
N VAL A 162 3.15 -15.09 -10.15
CA VAL A 162 2.23 -14.16 -9.47
C VAL A 162 1.81 -14.76 -8.14
N THR A 163 1.71 -13.90 -7.12
CA THR A 163 1.30 -14.29 -5.77
C THR A 163 0.01 -13.60 -5.34
N GLY A 164 -0.79 -13.06 -6.27
CA GLY A 164 -2.02 -12.38 -5.92
C GLY A 164 -2.63 -11.52 -7.03
N ILE A 165 -3.59 -10.67 -6.64
CA ILE A 165 -4.33 -9.78 -7.54
C ILE A 165 -4.25 -8.34 -7.07
N ALA A 166 -3.91 -7.44 -8.00
CA ALA A 166 -4.02 -6.00 -7.85
C ALA A 166 -5.43 -5.55 -8.28
N ALA A 167 -6.29 -5.36 -7.29
CA ALA A 167 -7.66 -4.91 -7.46
C ALA A 167 -7.75 -3.39 -7.74
N LEU A 168 -8.28 -3.00 -8.91
CA LEU A 168 -8.41 -1.61 -9.36
C LEU A 168 -9.87 -1.12 -9.43
N GLY A 169 -10.80 -1.80 -8.75
CA GLY A 169 -12.21 -1.46 -8.74
C GLY A 169 -12.54 -0.17 -8.00
N ARG A 170 -13.84 0.14 -7.95
CA ARG A 170 -14.37 1.41 -7.41
C ARG A 170 -14.76 1.29 -5.93
N THR A 171 -13.88 0.75 -5.11
CA THR A 171 -14.08 0.58 -3.66
C THR A 171 -13.02 1.34 -2.86
N LYS A 172 -13.37 1.79 -1.64
CA LYS A 172 -12.42 2.53 -0.78
C LYS A 172 -11.14 1.73 -0.45
N THR A 173 -11.20 0.41 -0.59
CA THR A 173 -10.16 -0.56 -0.28
C THR A 173 -9.44 -1.10 -1.53
N ALA A 174 -9.85 -0.70 -2.74
CA ALA A 174 -9.09 -0.99 -3.95
C ALA A 174 -7.78 -0.19 -3.98
N LEU A 175 -6.79 -0.72 -4.72
CA LEU A 175 -5.44 -0.17 -4.80
C LEU A 175 -5.41 1.33 -5.19
N PRO A 176 -6.15 1.80 -6.22
CA PRO A 176 -6.13 3.21 -6.62
C PRO A 176 -6.63 4.15 -5.51
N LEU A 177 -7.72 3.78 -4.83
CA LEU A 177 -8.36 4.63 -3.84
C LEU A 177 -7.58 4.67 -2.51
N GLN A 178 -6.98 3.56 -2.09
CA GLN A 178 -6.07 3.55 -0.94
C GLN A 178 -4.81 4.40 -1.20
N LEU A 179 -4.20 4.27 -2.38
CA LEU A 179 -3.03 5.07 -2.75
C LEU A 179 -3.39 6.55 -2.86
N ALA A 180 -4.52 6.88 -3.49
CA ALA A 180 -4.98 8.26 -3.58
C ALA A 180 -5.24 8.87 -2.21
N ALA A 181 -5.86 8.13 -1.28
CA ALA A 181 -6.06 8.58 0.09
C ALA A 181 -4.73 8.82 0.83
N ALA A 182 -3.79 7.87 0.76
CA ALA A 182 -2.50 7.97 1.43
C ALA A 182 -1.67 9.18 0.98
N PHE A 183 -1.73 9.52 -0.31
CA PHE A 183 -0.96 10.62 -0.88
C PHE A 183 -1.79 11.89 -1.16
N SER A 184 -3.06 11.95 -0.70
CA SER A 184 -4.05 12.99 -1.02
C SER A 184 -4.06 13.38 -2.50
N LEU A 185 -4.11 12.38 -3.37
CA LEU A 185 -4.33 12.57 -4.79
C LEU A 185 -5.81 12.81 -5.05
N ASN A 186 -6.12 13.58 -6.09
CA ASN A 186 -7.49 13.73 -6.55
C ASN A 186 -8.02 12.37 -7.01
N ARG A 187 -9.19 11.99 -6.48
CA ARG A 187 -9.93 10.82 -6.95
C ARG A 187 -10.51 11.18 -8.32
N LYS A 188 -10.39 10.26 -9.27
CA LYS A 188 -11.12 10.32 -10.54
C LYS A 188 -12.24 9.29 -10.51
#